data_AF-K5WQQ8-F1
#
_entry.id   AF-K5WQQ8-F1
#
_cell.length_a   1.000
_cell.length_b   1.000
_cell.length_c   1.000
_cell.angle_alpha   90.00
_cell.angle_beta   90.00
_cell.angle_gamma   90.00
#
_symmetry.space_group_name_H-M   'P 1'
#
loop_
_entity.id
_entity.type
_entity.pdbx_description
1 polymer ?
#
loop_
_entity_poly.entity_id
_entity_poly.type
_entity_poly.pdbx_seq_one_letter_code
_entity_poly.pdbx_strand_id
1 'polypeptide(L)'
;MSRILIEVCADSVESATAFVEASVIMVPLNSCLRIRAVKGGADRLELCGNLALGGGTTPSVGLYKAVREAVPNVPLMVMIRPRVGDFVYTKFELQVMLEDISVFNALKADGVVFGALTKDAAIDIKATIQ
;
A
#
# COMPACT_ATOMS: atom_id res chain seq x y z
N MET A 1 -14.07 22.49 7.46
CA MET A 1 -14.89 21.34 7.00
C MET A 1 -13.99 20.12 7.04
N SER A 2 -14.29 19.14 7.89
CA SER A 2 -13.56 17.86 7.96
C SER A 2 -13.88 17.04 6.71
N ARG A 3 -12.95 17.03 5.74
CA ARG A 3 -13.07 16.21 4.52
C ARG A 3 -12.70 14.77 4.89
N ILE A 4 -13.46 13.80 4.38
CA ILE A 4 -13.16 12.37 4.55
C ILE A 4 -11.95 12.07 3.65
N LEU A 5 -10.88 11.54 4.24
CA LEU A 5 -9.72 11.05 3.50
C LEU A 5 -10.05 9.71 2.87
N ILE A 6 -9.84 9.60 1.56
CA ILE A 6 -10.09 8.39 0.83
C ILE A 6 -8.77 7.80 0.30
N GLU A 7 -8.45 6.60 0.77
CA GLU A 7 -7.30 5.80 0.35
C GLU A 7 -7.74 4.67 -0.58
N VAL A 8 -6.93 4.40 -1.60
CA VAL A 8 -7.17 3.32 -2.56
C VAL A 8 -5.89 2.51 -2.79
N CYS A 9 -6.01 1.19 -2.69
CA CYS A 9 -4.90 0.26 -2.93
C CYS A 9 -4.71 -0.01 -4.43
N ALA A 10 -3.47 0.04 -4.91
CA ALA A 10 -3.06 -0.32 -6.25
C ALA A 10 -1.95 -1.37 -6.22
N ASP A 11 -1.87 -2.22 -7.25
CA ASP A 11 -0.81 -3.23 -7.40
C ASP A 11 -0.21 -3.29 -8.82
N SER A 12 -0.59 -2.34 -9.69
CA SER A 12 -0.04 -2.16 -11.02
C SER A 12 -0.04 -0.68 -11.43
N VAL A 13 0.67 -0.35 -12.51
CA VAL A 13 0.65 1.01 -13.07
C VAL A 13 -0.74 1.35 -13.60
N GLU A 14 -1.41 0.41 -14.27
CA GLU A 14 -2.74 0.59 -14.84
C GLU A 14 -3.80 0.81 -13.77
N SER A 15 -3.74 0.05 -12.67
CA SER A 15 -4.64 0.28 -11.54
C SER A 15 -4.36 1.64 -10.90
N ALA A 16 -3.09 1.99 -10.68
CA ALA A 16 -2.71 3.29 -10.13
C ALA A 16 -3.15 4.49 -10.99
N THR A 17 -2.94 4.45 -12.30
CA THR A 17 -3.35 5.53 -13.21
C THR A 17 -4.86 5.62 -13.37
N ALA A 18 -5.55 4.47 -13.39
CA ALA A 18 -7.01 4.45 -13.38
C ALA A 18 -7.59 5.18 -12.16
N PHE A 19 -6.88 5.21 -11.01
CA PHE A 19 -7.31 5.94 -9.81
C PHE A 19 -7.04 7.45 -9.83
N VAL A 20 -6.15 7.93 -10.70
CA VAL A 20 -5.92 9.37 -10.87
C VAL A 20 -6.90 9.96 -11.88
N GLU A 21 -7.29 9.19 -12.88
CA GLU A 21 -8.27 9.61 -13.88
C GLU A 21 -9.73 9.37 -13.45
N ALA A 22 -9.97 8.36 -12.63
CA ALA A 22 -11.27 8.04 -12.06
C ALA A 22 -11.13 7.85 -10.58
N SER A 23 -12.17 8.09 -9.81
CA SER A 23 -11.91 8.22 -8.41
C SER A 23 -12.95 7.50 -7.51
N VAL A 24 -12.38 6.70 -6.58
CA VAL A 24 -12.93 5.98 -5.41
C VAL A 24 -13.95 4.84 -5.66
N ILE A 25 -13.89 3.63 -5.05
CA ILE A 25 -13.00 2.93 -4.09
C ILE A 25 -13.05 1.40 -4.40
N MET A 26 -11.95 0.69 -4.09
CA MET A 26 -11.75 -0.75 -3.79
C MET A 26 -12.57 -1.81 -4.54
N VAL A 27 -11.88 -2.64 -5.34
CA VAL A 27 -12.42 -3.89 -5.88
C VAL A 27 -11.39 -5.02 -5.71
N PRO A 28 -11.73 -6.13 -5.03
CA PRO A 28 -10.89 -7.33 -5.06
C PRO A 28 -10.87 -7.91 -6.48
N LEU A 29 -9.70 -8.35 -6.92
CA LEU A 29 -9.46 -8.95 -8.24
C LEU A 29 -10.45 -10.10 -8.51
N ASN A 30 -11.54 -9.81 -9.23
CA ASN A 30 -12.39 -10.77 -9.94
C ASN A 30 -13.08 -10.07 -11.14
N SER A 31 -12.48 -10.24 -12.31
CA SER A 31 -13.12 -10.36 -13.64
C SER A 31 -13.99 -9.23 -14.23
N CYS A 32 -14.15 -8.06 -13.61
CA CYS A 32 -14.94 -6.95 -14.20
C CYS A 32 -14.12 -5.67 -14.43
N LEU A 33 -13.15 -5.77 -15.35
CA LEU A 33 -12.32 -4.67 -15.84
C LEU A 33 -13.08 -3.62 -16.69
N ARG A 34 -14.38 -3.36 -16.45
CA ARG A 34 -15.15 -2.40 -17.28
C ARG A 34 -16.30 -1.63 -16.62
N ILE A 35 -16.67 -1.87 -15.35
CA ILE A 35 -17.90 -1.27 -14.77
C ILE A 35 -17.66 -0.20 -13.67
N ARG A 36 -16.47 -0.05 -13.07
CA ARG A 36 -16.31 0.86 -11.91
C ARG A 36 -15.13 1.81 -11.99
N ALA A 37 -15.21 2.74 -12.94
CA ALA A 37 -14.40 3.94 -12.94
C ALA A 37 -15.21 5.08 -13.57
N VAL A 38 -15.96 5.84 -12.76
CA VAL A 38 -16.84 6.92 -13.23
C VAL A 38 -16.54 8.28 -12.55
N LYS A 39 -15.28 8.55 -12.14
CA LYS A 39 -14.81 9.78 -11.41
C LYS A 39 -15.14 9.82 -9.90
N GLY A 40 -14.23 10.19 -9.01
CA GLY A 40 -14.49 10.46 -7.57
C GLY A 40 -13.28 10.64 -6.62
N GLY A 41 -12.67 11.82 -6.51
CA GLY A 41 -11.37 12.08 -5.85
C GLY A 41 -10.92 11.24 -4.64
N ALA A 42 -9.93 10.35 -4.84
CA ALA A 42 -9.11 9.77 -3.78
C ALA A 42 -8.05 10.80 -3.35
N ASP A 43 -7.78 10.89 -2.05
CA ASP A 43 -6.81 11.86 -1.51
C ASP A 43 -5.38 11.30 -1.51
N ARG A 44 -5.24 9.96 -1.50
CA ARG A 44 -3.95 9.26 -1.58
C ARG A 44 -4.09 7.83 -2.13
N LEU A 45 -2.97 7.27 -2.58
CA LEU A 45 -2.84 5.88 -2.99
C LEU A 45 -2.01 5.09 -1.97
N GLU A 46 -2.34 3.81 -1.81
CA GLU A 46 -1.50 2.81 -1.15
C GLU A 46 -1.01 1.81 -2.21
N LEU A 47 0.30 1.68 -2.35
CA LEU A 47 0.90 0.72 -3.27
C LEU A 47 1.21 -0.59 -2.57
N CYS A 48 0.64 -1.67 -3.11
CA CYS A 48 0.77 -3.03 -2.59
C CYS A 48 1.34 -3.95 -3.68
N GLY A 49 2.11 -4.95 -3.30
CA GLY A 49 2.34 -6.14 -4.12
C GLY A 49 1.27 -7.19 -3.82
N ASN A 50 0.99 -8.11 -4.76
CA ASN A 50 0.18 -9.31 -4.51
C ASN A 50 -1.19 -9.04 -3.85
N LEU A 51 -1.88 -7.95 -4.22
CA LEU A 51 -3.10 -7.51 -3.52
C LEU A 51 -4.20 -8.58 -3.53
N ALA A 52 -4.36 -9.29 -4.65
CA ALA A 52 -5.29 -10.43 -4.81
C ALA A 52 -5.06 -11.58 -3.82
N LEU A 53 -3.85 -11.72 -3.27
CA LEU A 53 -3.42 -12.91 -2.53
C LEU A 53 -3.59 -12.80 -1.01
N GLY A 54 -4.47 -11.92 -0.54
CA GLY A 54 -4.80 -11.80 0.89
C GLY A 54 -4.43 -10.46 1.52
N GLY A 55 -4.71 -9.35 0.81
CA GLY A 55 -4.60 -8.00 1.36
C GLY A 55 -3.24 -7.32 1.12
N GLY A 56 -2.41 -7.86 0.23
CA GLY A 56 -1.18 -7.22 -0.23
C GLY A 56 0.08 -7.50 0.61
N THR A 57 1.23 -7.33 0.00
CA THR A 57 2.59 -7.41 0.55
C THR A 57 3.39 -6.19 0.12
N THR A 58 4.64 -6.06 0.58
CA THR A 58 5.57 -5.03 0.08
C THR A 58 5.68 -5.11 -1.45
N PRO A 59 5.47 -3.99 -2.19
CA PRO A 59 5.62 -3.97 -3.64
C PRO A 59 7.10 -4.02 -4.04
N SER A 60 7.39 -4.34 -5.31
CA SER A 60 8.75 -4.22 -5.82
C SER A 60 9.15 -2.76 -6.04
N VAL A 61 10.45 -2.46 -5.90
CA VAL A 61 11.00 -1.13 -6.20
C VAL A 61 10.72 -0.69 -7.64
N GLY A 62 10.74 -1.63 -8.59
CA GLY A 62 10.43 -1.35 -9.99
C GLY A 62 8.99 -0.87 -10.17
N LEU A 63 8.03 -1.53 -9.50
CA LEU A 63 6.63 -1.13 -9.53
C LEU A 63 6.44 0.26 -8.91
N TYR A 64 7.06 0.53 -7.76
CA TYR A 64 6.99 1.85 -7.13
C TYR A 64 7.47 2.97 -8.06
N LYS A 65 8.63 2.79 -8.71
CA LYS A 65 9.17 3.80 -9.64
C LYS A 65 8.24 4.07 -10.81
N ALA A 66 7.70 3.01 -11.43
CA ALA A 66 6.80 3.13 -12.57
C ALA A 66 5.48 3.82 -12.18
N VAL A 67 4.91 3.47 -11.02
CA VAL A 67 3.70 4.13 -10.49
C VAL A 67 3.99 5.59 -10.16
N ARG A 68 5.10 5.87 -9.47
CA ARG A 68 5.49 7.25 -9.13
C ARG A 68 5.64 8.13 -10.37
N GLU A 69 6.26 7.62 -11.43
CA GLU A 69 6.41 8.33 -12.70
C GLU A 69 5.05 8.62 -13.35
N ALA A 70 4.12 7.67 -13.28
CA ALA A 70 2.79 7.81 -13.84
C ALA A 70 1.91 8.78 -13.03
N VAL A 71 2.13 8.89 -11.72
CA VAL A 71 1.30 9.70 -10.79
C VAL A 71 2.14 10.65 -9.92
N PRO A 72 2.93 11.56 -10.52
CA PRO A 72 3.98 12.30 -9.80
C PRO A 72 3.46 13.25 -8.71
N ASN A 73 2.19 13.65 -8.78
CA ASN A 73 1.58 14.63 -7.88
C ASN A 73 0.59 14.02 -6.87
N VAL A 74 0.43 12.69 -6.87
CA VAL A 74 -0.50 12.00 -5.96
C VAL A 74 0.29 11.45 -4.77
N PRO A 75 -0.15 11.70 -3.53
CA PRO A 75 0.46 11.07 -2.36
C PRO A 75 0.39 9.55 -2.48
N LEU A 76 1.54 8.89 -2.43
CA LEU A 76 1.69 7.45 -2.63
C LEU A 76 2.39 6.86 -1.41
N MET A 77 1.59 6.13 -0.62
CA MET A 77 2.01 5.34 0.50
C MET A 77 2.46 3.96 0.03
N VAL A 78 3.39 3.33 0.74
CA VAL A 78 3.89 1.99 0.38
C VAL A 78 3.56 0.99 1.49
N MET A 79 2.92 -0.12 1.13
CA MET A 79 2.72 -1.25 2.03
C MET A 79 4.08 -1.83 2.43
N ILE A 80 4.30 -2.04 3.73
CA ILE A 80 5.46 -2.75 4.28
C ILE A 80 4.92 -3.99 4.98
N ARG A 81 4.94 -5.11 4.27
CA ARG A 81 4.43 -6.40 4.73
C ARG A 81 5.16 -7.53 4.02
N PRO A 82 6.04 -8.28 4.70
CA PRO A 82 6.96 -9.21 4.05
C PRO A 82 6.26 -10.49 3.56
N ARG A 83 5.10 -10.83 4.13
CA ARG A 83 4.31 -12.01 3.76
C ARG A 83 2.82 -11.83 4.01
N VAL A 84 2.01 -12.66 3.36
CA VAL A 84 0.58 -12.81 3.65
C VAL A 84 0.35 -13.62 4.93
N GLY A 85 -0.88 -13.57 5.46
CA GLY A 85 -1.26 -14.24 6.70
C GLY A 85 -1.35 -13.26 7.87
N ASP A 86 -0.90 -13.70 9.06
CA ASP A 86 -0.91 -12.90 10.28
C ASP A 86 0.04 -11.69 10.25
N PHE A 87 -0.05 -10.89 11.31
CA PHE A 87 0.78 -9.72 11.58
C PHE A 87 1.72 -9.93 12.78
N VAL A 88 1.98 -11.19 13.15
CA VAL A 88 2.87 -11.54 14.27
C VAL A 88 4.23 -11.89 13.70
N TYR A 89 5.14 -10.91 13.73
CA TYR A 89 6.42 -11.03 13.05
C TYR A 89 7.53 -11.57 13.95
N THR A 90 8.38 -12.38 13.34
CA THR A 90 9.67 -12.75 13.91
C THR A 90 10.64 -11.57 13.85
N LYS A 91 11.74 -11.65 14.62
CA LYS A 91 12.80 -10.63 14.59
C LYS A 91 13.38 -10.44 13.19
N PHE A 92 13.53 -11.52 12.42
CA PHE A 92 14.09 -11.45 11.07
C PHE A 92 13.12 -10.79 10.08
N GLU A 93 11.82 -11.05 10.22
CA GLU A 93 10.81 -10.37 9.39
C GLU A 93 10.74 -8.87 9.68
N LEU A 94 10.85 -8.47 10.95
CA LEU A 94 10.95 -7.05 11.31
C LEU A 94 12.20 -6.39 10.71
N GLN A 95 13.34 -7.08 10.67
CA GLN A 95 14.55 -6.57 10.02
C GLN A 95 14.36 -6.36 8.52
N VAL A 96 13.67 -7.28 7.84
CA VAL A 96 13.30 -7.11 6.42
C VAL A 96 12.41 -5.89 6.24
N MET A 97 11.39 -5.72 7.08
CA MET A 97 10.48 -4.57 7.03
C MET A 97 11.22 -3.23 7.22
N LEU A 98 12.16 -3.16 8.17
CA LEU A 98 12.97 -1.96 8.40
C LEU A 98 13.86 -1.62 7.21
N GLU A 99 14.45 -2.63 6.55
CA GLU A 99 15.24 -2.43 5.34
C GLU A 99 14.36 -1.92 4.19
N ASP A 100 13.18 -2.53 3.99
CA ASP A 100 12.21 -2.06 2.98
C ASP A 100 11.80 -0.60 3.24
N ILE A 101 11.53 -0.22 4.50
CA ILE A 101 11.24 1.17 4.88
C ILE A 101 12.41 2.10 4.50
N SER A 102 13.64 1.69 4.80
CA SER A 102 14.85 2.46 4.45
C SER A 102 14.96 2.67 2.93
N VAL A 103 14.74 1.61 2.14
CA VAL A 103 14.75 1.66 0.67
C VAL A 103 13.69 2.62 0.14
N PHE A 104 12.44 2.51 0.59
CA PHE A 104 11.36 3.37 0.11
C PHE A 104 11.49 4.83 0.59
N ASN A 105 12.05 5.05 1.78
CA ASN A 105 12.41 6.39 2.25
C ASN A 105 13.49 7.03 1.36
N ALA A 106 14.52 6.27 0.96
CA ALA A 106 15.53 6.74 0.02
C ALA A 106 14.93 7.09 -1.35
N LEU A 107 13.88 6.36 -1.77
CA LEU A 107 13.09 6.60 -2.98
C LEU A 107 12.00 7.68 -2.82
N LYS A 108 11.96 8.37 -1.66
CA LYS A 108 11.01 9.45 -1.36
C LYS A 108 9.54 9.02 -1.45
N ALA A 109 9.22 7.85 -0.93
CA ALA A 109 7.82 7.50 -0.65
C ALA A 109 7.19 8.55 0.27
N ASP A 110 5.92 8.88 0.05
CA ASP A 110 5.22 9.90 0.85
C ASP A 110 4.88 9.38 2.25
N GLY A 111 4.86 8.06 2.41
CA GLY A 111 4.81 7.37 3.68
C GLY A 111 4.74 5.86 3.50
N VAL A 112 4.61 5.16 4.62
CA VAL A 112 4.50 3.69 4.66
C VAL A 112 3.26 3.27 5.44
N VAL A 113 2.72 2.11 5.09
CA VAL A 113 1.61 1.46 5.80
C VAL A 113 2.08 0.10 6.27
N PHE A 114 1.91 -0.17 7.56
CA PHE A 114 2.21 -1.47 8.17
C PHE A 114 1.37 -1.67 9.43
N GLY A 115 1.34 -2.89 9.93
CA GLY A 115 0.74 -3.22 11.22
C GLY A 115 1.44 -4.42 11.83
N ALA A 116 1.71 -4.38 13.13
CA ALA A 116 2.36 -5.46 13.86
C ALA A 116 1.54 -5.79 15.12
N LEU A 117 1.29 -7.08 15.34
CA LEU A 117 0.52 -7.59 16.46
C LEU A 117 1.33 -8.56 17.31
N THR A 118 0.98 -8.63 18.59
CA THR A 118 1.42 -9.72 19.46
C THR A 118 0.57 -10.97 19.23
N LYS A 119 0.99 -12.12 19.79
CA LYS A 119 0.21 -13.38 19.74
C LYS A 119 -1.17 -13.25 20.39
N ASP A 120 -1.35 -12.28 21.28
CA ASP A 120 -2.61 -11.99 21.97
C ASP A 120 -3.49 -10.98 21.20
N ALA A 121 -3.17 -10.73 19.92
CA ALA A 121 -3.87 -9.80 19.03
C ALA A 121 -3.90 -8.34 19.52
N ALA A 122 -2.95 -7.95 20.38
CA ALA A 122 -2.71 -6.56 20.75
C ALA A 122 -1.69 -5.91 19.80
N ILE A 123 -1.68 -4.58 19.70
CA ILE A 123 -0.66 -3.85 18.94
C ILE A 123 0.72 -4.12 19.55
N ASP A 124 1.67 -4.56 18.73
CA ASP A 124 3.06 -4.66 19.16
C ASP A 124 3.70 -3.26 19.14
N ILE A 125 3.61 -2.58 20.28
CA ILE A 125 4.16 -1.23 20.45
C ILE A 125 5.68 -1.22 20.22
N LYS A 126 6.41 -2.28 20.60
CA LYS A 126 7.87 -2.32 20.42
C LYS A 126 8.23 -2.42 18.94
N ALA A 127 7.46 -3.16 18.15
CA ALA A 127 7.63 -3.20 16.70
C ALA A 127 7.23 -1.87 16.03
N THR A 128 6.21 -1.19 16.56
CA THR A 128 5.59 -0.01 15.92
C THR A 128 6.34 1.31 16.14
N ILE A 129 7.23 1.40 17.14
CA ILE A 129 7.98 2.63 17.47
C ILE A 129 9.45 2.62 17.04
N GLN A 130 9.88 1.60 16.29
CA GLN A 130 11.24 1.51 15.73
C GLN A 130 11.38 2.44 14.52
#